data_AF-A0A0M3KHB1-F1
#
_entry.id   AF-A0A0M3KHB1-F1
#
_cell.length_a   1.000
_cell.length_b   1.000
_cell.length_c   1.000
_cell.angle_alpha   90.00
_cell.angle_beta   90.00
_cell.angle_gamma   90.00
#
_symmetry.space_group_name_H-M   'P 1'
#
loop_
_entity.id
_entity.type
_entity.pdbx_description
1 polymer ?
#
loop_
_entity_poly.entity_id
_entity_poly.type
_entity_poly.pdbx_seq_one_letter_code
_entity_poly.pdbx_strand_id
1 'polypeptide(L)'
;MATPEEALEAVRILNDCTIKKSKISAKIVNDEPPKGRDIQRSNADECASAVQKTAREIVTPFADVEYSEQLQYKMANASRLTKSLINMMKFANIKAAYSMNSSHLIKPIRRSPQIEGYRNKCEFTIGHDLDEAVCVGFVGGRFSASKHYVVPIDTCTNISERMKNIVSEFQQFVAKSGEEVTDFQRIQSCRCMENVNGSAVRQRYHAYNYRISN
;
A
#
# COMPACT_ATOMS: atom_id res chain seq x y z
N MET A 1 -8.29 25.56 -18.55
CA MET A 1 -8.01 24.20 -19.04
C MET A 1 -7.67 24.34 -20.50
N ALA A 2 -6.52 23.83 -20.95
CA ALA A 2 -6.18 23.87 -22.36
C ALA A 2 -7.14 22.94 -23.13
N THR A 3 -7.83 23.45 -24.14
CA THR A 3 -8.72 22.63 -24.98
C THR A 3 -7.87 21.76 -25.93
N PRO A 4 -8.41 20.64 -26.44
CA PRO A 4 -7.71 19.84 -27.46
C PRO A 4 -7.30 20.66 -28.69
N GLU A 5 -8.09 21.69 -29.02
CA GLU A 5 -7.83 22.62 -30.12
C GLU A 5 -6.64 23.53 -29.85
N GLU A 6 -6.51 24.04 -28.62
CA GLU A 6 -5.34 24.85 -28.21
C GLU A 6 -4.04 24.03 -28.23
N ALA A 7 -4.12 22.73 -27.87
CA ALA A 7 -2.97 21.82 -27.94
C ALA A 7 -2.53 21.54 -29.40
N LEU A 8 -3.49 21.37 -30.31
CA LEU A 8 -3.24 21.23 -31.75
C LEU A 8 -2.56 22.48 -32.31
N GLU A 9 -3.04 23.66 -31.94
CA GLU A 9 -2.48 24.93 -32.41
C GLU A 9 -1.06 25.15 -31.85
N ALA A 10 -0.82 24.85 -30.58
CA ALA A 10 0.51 24.91 -29.98
C ALA A 10 1.51 23.98 -30.69
N VAL A 11 1.10 22.75 -31.04
CA VAL A 11 1.95 21.81 -31.78
C VAL A 11 2.25 22.31 -33.19
N ARG A 12 1.30 22.96 -33.87
CA ARG A 12 1.55 23.59 -35.18
C ARG A 12 2.56 24.71 -35.10
N ILE A 13 2.46 25.56 -34.09
CA ILE A 13 3.39 26.68 -33.88
C ILE A 13 4.80 26.16 -33.57
N LEU A 14 4.91 25.10 -32.75
CA LEU A 14 6.19 24.56 -32.30
C LEU A 14 6.88 23.67 -33.34
N ASN A 15 6.13 23.02 -34.23
CA ASN A 15 6.69 22.17 -35.26
C ASN A 15 7.43 23.02 -36.32
N ASP A 16 8.67 22.65 -36.63
CA ASP A 16 9.59 23.35 -37.54
C ASP A 16 10.11 24.73 -37.07
N CYS A 17 9.86 25.09 -35.81
CA CYS A 17 10.52 26.25 -35.19
C CYS A 17 12.04 26.02 -35.07
N THR A 18 12.83 27.06 -35.39
CA THR A 18 14.30 26.97 -35.32
C THR A 18 14.80 27.68 -34.07
N ILE A 19 15.27 26.92 -33.08
CA ILE A 19 15.86 27.47 -31.85
C ILE A 19 17.35 27.18 -31.87
N LYS A 20 18.18 28.23 -31.73
CA LYS A 20 19.65 28.13 -31.65
C LYS A 20 20.27 27.21 -32.72
N LYS A 21 19.84 27.38 -33.98
CA LYS A 21 20.26 26.63 -35.19
C LYS A 21 19.75 25.19 -35.31
N SER A 22 18.88 24.73 -34.41
CA SER A 22 18.25 23.40 -34.50
C SER A 22 16.75 23.53 -34.78
N LYS A 23 16.24 22.75 -35.74
CA LYS A 23 14.80 22.63 -35.99
C LYS A 23 14.19 21.66 -34.99
N ILE A 24 13.08 22.05 -34.39
CA ILE A 24 12.35 21.23 -33.42
C ILE A 24 11.14 20.60 -34.13
N SER A 25 10.91 19.31 -33.92
CA SER A 25 9.68 18.64 -34.35
C SER A 25 8.76 18.43 -33.17
N ALA A 26 7.50 18.87 -33.29
CA ALA A 26 6.47 18.65 -32.29
C ALA A 26 5.38 17.75 -32.87
N LYS A 27 4.94 16.75 -32.10
CA LYS A 27 3.84 15.85 -32.47
C LYS A 27 2.98 15.61 -31.25
N ILE A 28 1.67 15.47 -31.45
CA ILE A 28 0.76 15.01 -30.39
C ILE A 28 1.08 13.53 -30.14
N VAL A 29 1.39 13.21 -28.89
CA VAL A 29 1.63 11.83 -28.44
C VAL A 29 0.31 11.33 -27.88
N ASN A 30 -0.13 10.15 -28.33
CA ASN A 30 -1.24 9.44 -27.67
C ASN A 30 -0.81 9.08 -26.25
N ASP A 31 -1.74 9.10 -25.29
CA ASP A 31 -1.44 8.69 -23.91
C ASP A 31 -0.66 7.37 -23.91
N GLU A 32 0.57 7.39 -23.38
CA GLU A 32 1.33 6.16 -23.22
C GLU A 32 0.50 5.21 -22.35
N PRO A 33 0.29 3.95 -22.77
CA PRO A 33 -0.31 2.97 -21.87
C PRO A 33 0.53 2.93 -20.60
N PRO A 34 -0.08 2.85 -19.41
CA PRO A 34 0.64 2.93 -18.16
C PRO A 34 1.74 1.87 -18.14
N LYS A 35 3.01 2.29 -18.23
CA LYS A 35 4.18 1.43 -18.03
C LYS A 35 4.30 1.07 -16.56
N GLY A 36 3.43 0.17 -16.12
CA GLY A 36 3.65 -0.70 -14.96
C GLY A 36 4.18 -2.06 -15.43
N ARG A 37 4.67 -2.89 -14.51
CA ARG A 37 4.91 -4.31 -14.82
C ARG A 37 3.64 -4.89 -15.46
N ASP A 38 3.77 -5.54 -16.61
CA ASP A 38 2.69 -6.30 -17.23
C ASP A 38 2.19 -7.38 -16.25
N ILE A 39 1.12 -7.08 -15.51
CA ILE A 39 0.32 -8.08 -14.76
C ILE A 39 -0.65 -8.77 -15.74
N GLN A 40 -0.22 -8.99 -16.99
CA GLN A 40 -0.98 -9.76 -17.97
C GLN A 40 -0.44 -11.18 -18.13
N ARG A 41 0.71 -11.52 -17.51
CA ARG A 41 1.26 -12.88 -17.52
C ARG A 41 0.79 -13.80 -16.38
N SER A 42 -0.22 -13.41 -15.61
CA SER A 42 -0.84 -14.28 -14.59
C SER A 42 -2.36 -14.41 -14.70
N ASN A 43 -2.99 -13.88 -15.76
CA ASN A 43 -4.46 -13.84 -15.88
C ASN A 43 -5.09 -15.05 -16.59
N ALA A 44 -4.35 -16.16 -16.76
CA ALA A 44 -4.90 -17.37 -17.37
C ALA A 44 -5.29 -18.45 -16.35
N ASP A 45 -4.97 -18.30 -15.05
CA ASP A 45 -5.25 -19.34 -14.04
C ASP A 45 -5.78 -18.83 -12.67
N GLU A 46 -5.94 -17.52 -12.45
CA GLU A 46 -6.58 -16.97 -11.24
C GLU A 46 -8.01 -16.46 -11.51
N CYS A 47 -8.78 -17.19 -12.34
CA CYS A 47 -10.23 -17.02 -12.45
C CYS A 47 -11.02 -17.91 -11.45
N ALA A 48 -10.31 -18.66 -10.59
CA ALA A 48 -10.90 -19.46 -9.52
C ALA A 48 -10.59 -18.84 -8.15
N SER A 49 -11.57 -18.11 -7.60
CA SER A 49 -11.59 -17.50 -6.26
C SER A 49 -10.36 -16.68 -5.87
N ALA A 50 -10.47 -15.35 -5.90
CA ALA A 50 -9.62 -14.53 -5.04
C ALA A 50 -9.93 -14.95 -3.59
N VAL A 51 -9.12 -15.86 -3.04
CA VAL A 51 -9.28 -16.39 -1.68
C VAL A 51 -9.38 -15.20 -0.75
N GLN A 52 -10.53 -15.09 -0.07
CA GLN A 52 -10.80 -14.01 0.86
C GLN A 52 -9.74 -14.05 1.95
N LYS A 53 -8.98 -12.95 2.08
CA LYS A 53 -7.96 -12.89 3.11
C LYS A 53 -8.59 -12.51 4.43
N THR A 54 -8.32 -13.33 5.44
CA THR A 54 -8.63 -13.02 6.82
C THR A 54 -7.81 -11.83 7.31
N ALA A 55 -8.31 -11.14 8.34
CA ALA A 55 -7.55 -10.08 8.99
C ALA A 55 -6.17 -10.57 9.45
N ARG A 56 -6.08 -11.80 9.97
CA ARG A 56 -4.82 -12.47 10.37
C ARG A 56 -3.83 -12.57 9.21
N GLU A 57 -4.24 -12.96 8.02
CA GLU A 57 -3.34 -13.04 6.86
C GLU A 57 -2.88 -11.66 6.39
N ILE A 58 -3.72 -10.64 6.54
CA ILE A 58 -3.40 -9.25 6.17
C ILE A 58 -2.35 -8.66 7.13
N VAL A 59 -2.56 -8.79 8.44
CA VAL A 59 -1.75 -8.08 9.44
C VAL A 59 -0.66 -8.92 10.09
N THR A 60 -0.76 -10.24 9.98
CA THR A 60 0.23 -11.20 10.51
C THR A 60 0.54 -12.31 9.49
N PRO A 61 1.28 -12.01 8.40
CA PRO A 61 1.51 -12.96 7.30
C PRO A 61 2.28 -14.24 7.68
N PHE A 62 2.93 -14.26 8.85
CA PHE A 62 3.67 -15.42 9.37
C PHE A 62 3.00 -16.05 10.59
N ALA A 63 1.71 -15.77 10.84
CA ALA A 63 1.02 -16.25 12.04
C ALA A 63 0.97 -17.79 12.15
N ASP A 64 0.98 -18.50 11.02
CA ASP A 64 0.89 -19.97 10.98
C ASP A 64 2.26 -20.66 11.02
N VAL A 65 3.34 -19.85 11.05
CA VAL A 65 4.72 -20.33 11.14
C VAL A 65 5.16 -20.29 12.59
N GLU A 66 5.86 -21.33 13.05
CA GLU A 66 6.38 -21.35 14.42
C GLU A 66 7.39 -20.21 14.64
N TYR A 67 7.38 -19.61 15.83
CA TYR A 67 8.10 -18.36 16.08
C TYR A 67 9.63 -18.47 15.87
N SER A 68 10.26 -19.60 16.21
CA SER A 68 11.69 -19.82 15.91
C SER A 68 11.97 -19.84 14.41
N GLU A 69 11.11 -20.46 13.61
CA GLU A 69 11.20 -20.46 12.15
C GLU A 69 10.99 -19.06 11.56
N GLN A 70 10.04 -18.28 12.09
CA GLN A 70 9.87 -16.88 11.71
C GLN A 70 11.15 -16.05 11.90
N LEU A 71 11.89 -16.30 12.99
CA LEU A 71 13.16 -15.60 13.26
C LEU A 71 14.24 -16.03 12.27
N GLN A 72 14.28 -17.31 11.89
CA GLN A 72 15.19 -17.81 10.87
C GLN A 72 14.90 -17.15 9.51
N TYR A 73 13.63 -17.05 9.11
CA TYR A 73 13.25 -16.34 7.88
C TYR A 73 13.66 -14.87 7.90
N LYS A 74 13.41 -14.17 9.01
CA LYS A 74 13.81 -12.77 9.16
C LYS A 74 15.34 -12.61 9.10
N MET A 75 16.08 -13.51 9.73
CA MET A 75 17.55 -13.52 9.71
C MET A 75 18.10 -13.77 8.30
N ALA A 76 17.57 -14.79 7.61
CA ALA A 76 17.96 -15.11 6.24
C ALA A 76 17.67 -13.96 5.27
N ASN A 77 16.50 -13.31 5.42
CA ASN A 77 16.14 -12.14 4.64
C ASN A 77 17.08 -10.95 4.88
N ALA A 78 17.44 -10.67 6.14
CA ALA A 78 18.42 -9.63 6.47
C ALA A 78 19.79 -9.94 5.85
N SER A 79 20.26 -11.20 5.94
CA SER A 79 21.51 -11.65 5.33
C SER A 79 21.51 -11.47 3.81
N ARG A 80 20.42 -11.87 3.14
CA ARG A 80 20.27 -11.70 1.70
C ARG A 80 20.29 -10.23 1.29
N LEU A 81 19.59 -9.36 2.02
CA LEU A 81 19.56 -7.93 1.74
C LEU A 81 20.95 -7.29 1.91
N THR A 82 21.66 -7.59 3.00
CA THR A 82 23.01 -7.06 3.24
C THR A 82 23.99 -7.52 2.16
N LYS A 83 23.95 -8.79 1.74
CA LYS A 83 24.77 -9.29 0.62
C LYS A 83 24.46 -8.54 -0.68
N SER A 84 23.18 -8.32 -0.97
CA SER A 84 22.74 -7.55 -2.15
C SER A 84 23.29 -6.12 -2.11
N LEU A 85 23.18 -5.44 -0.97
CA LEU A 85 23.72 -4.10 -0.77
C LEU A 85 25.25 -4.06 -0.97
N ILE A 86 26.00 -5.01 -0.39
CA ILE A 86 27.45 -5.11 -0.59
C ILE A 86 27.80 -5.28 -2.07
N ASN A 87 27.07 -6.13 -2.78
CA ASN A 87 27.31 -6.36 -4.20
C ASN A 87 27.02 -5.11 -5.05
N MET A 88 25.96 -4.37 -4.74
CA MET A 88 25.68 -3.08 -5.40
C MET A 88 26.78 -2.05 -5.12
N MET A 89 27.32 -2.00 -3.90
CA MET A 89 28.45 -1.12 -3.58
C MET A 89 29.74 -1.51 -4.32
N LYS A 90 30.00 -2.81 -4.49
CA LYS A 90 31.11 -3.30 -5.31
C LYS A 90 30.92 -2.90 -6.78
N PHE A 91 29.71 -3.06 -7.32
CA PHE A 91 29.39 -2.64 -8.68
C PHE A 91 29.58 -1.13 -8.89
N ALA A 92 29.25 -0.32 -7.88
CA ALA A 92 29.54 1.11 -7.84
C ALA A 92 31.01 1.46 -7.53
N ASN A 93 31.89 0.46 -7.49
CA ASN A 93 33.33 0.57 -7.25
C ASN A 93 33.74 1.25 -5.93
N ILE A 94 32.95 1.06 -4.87
CA ILE A 94 33.28 1.54 -3.53
C ILE A 94 34.34 0.62 -2.91
N LYS A 95 35.57 1.12 -2.76
CA LYS A 95 36.73 0.34 -2.25
C LYS A 95 36.47 -0.37 -0.92
N ALA A 96 35.76 0.30 0.00
CA ALA A 96 35.44 -0.27 1.31
C ALA A 96 34.54 -1.50 1.24
N ALA A 97 33.72 -1.66 0.19
CA ALA A 97 32.78 -2.77 0.08
C ALA A 97 33.46 -4.13 -0.16
N TYR A 98 34.71 -4.13 -0.65
CA TYR A 98 35.47 -5.35 -0.92
C TYR A 98 35.98 -6.04 0.36
N SER A 99 36.15 -5.30 1.46
CA SER A 99 36.53 -5.85 2.77
C SER A 99 35.33 -6.16 3.67
N MET A 100 34.11 -5.80 3.26
CA MET A 100 32.89 -6.04 4.04
C MET A 100 32.46 -7.51 3.99
N ASN A 101 32.16 -8.07 5.17
CA ASN A 101 31.55 -9.39 5.31
C ASN A 101 30.14 -9.27 5.90
N SER A 102 29.15 -9.82 5.21
CA SER A 102 27.75 -9.75 5.64
C SER A 102 27.49 -10.37 7.01
N SER A 103 28.25 -11.41 7.39
CA SER A 103 28.13 -12.11 8.68
C SER A 103 28.50 -11.24 9.87
N HIS A 104 29.44 -10.29 9.70
CA HIS A 104 29.89 -9.41 10.78
C HIS A 104 29.01 -8.16 10.93
N LEU A 105 28.24 -7.81 9.89
CA LEU A 105 27.38 -6.64 9.88
C LEU A 105 26.01 -6.90 10.49
N ILE A 106 25.58 -8.16 10.55
CA ILE A 106 24.27 -8.55 11.06
C ILE A 106 24.42 -9.19 12.43
N LYS A 107 23.76 -8.60 13.42
CA LYS A 107 23.64 -9.18 14.77
C LYS A 107 22.45 -10.15 14.82
N PRO A 108 22.47 -11.16 15.70
CA PRO A 108 21.32 -12.02 15.96
C PRO A 108 20.06 -11.22 16.30
N ILE A 109 18.90 -11.65 15.78
CA ILE A 109 17.61 -11.01 16.07
C ILE A 109 17.27 -11.28 17.54
N ARG A 110 16.94 -10.20 18.26
CA ARG A 110 16.41 -10.31 19.63
C ARG A 110 14.95 -10.76 19.57
N ARG A 111 14.64 -11.81 20.31
CA ARG A 111 13.27 -12.35 20.44
C ARG A 111 12.38 -11.36 21.17
N SER A 112 11.11 -11.30 20.78
CA SER A 112 10.08 -10.60 21.54
C SER A 112 9.79 -11.37 22.82
N PRO A 113 9.58 -10.68 23.97
CA PRO A 113 9.14 -11.34 25.20
C PRO A 113 7.70 -11.85 25.11
N GLN A 114 6.90 -11.27 24.21
CA GLN A 114 5.48 -11.60 24.01
C GLN A 114 5.20 -11.71 22.51
N ILE A 115 4.53 -12.78 22.09
CA ILE A 115 4.27 -13.09 20.67
C ILE A 115 2.79 -13.03 20.29
N GLU A 116 1.89 -12.92 21.27
CA GLU A 116 0.45 -12.75 21.09
C GLU A 116 -0.04 -11.54 21.89
N GLY A 117 -1.07 -10.84 21.42
CA GLY A 117 -1.66 -9.68 22.12
C GLY A 117 -0.68 -8.53 22.38
N TYR A 118 0.47 -8.50 21.69
CA TYR A 118 1.54 -7.54 21.94
C TYR A 118 1.25 -6.13 21.39
N ARG A 119 0.23 -5.98 20.54
CA ARG A 119 -0.06 -4.70 19.89
C ARG A 119 -0.86 -3.79 20.83
N ASN A 120 -0.21 -2.71 21.28
CA ASN A 120 -0.79 -1.71 22.16
C ASN A 120 -1.55 -0.57 21.44
N LYS A 121 -1.43 -0.49 20.11
CA LYS A 121 -2.13 0.48 19.27
C LYS A 121 -2.63 -0.20 18.00
N CYS A 122 -3.94 -0.11 17.78
CA CYS A 122 -4.60 -0.54 16.55
C CYS A 122 -5.34 0.65 15.92
N GLU A 123 -5.44 0.63 14.59
CA GLU A 123 -6.24 1.57 13.81
C GLU A 123 -7.19 0.70 13.00
N PHE A 124 -8.48 0.94 13.14
CA PHE A 124 -9.52 0.16 12.52
C PHE A 124 -10.36 1.04 11.61
N THR A 125 -10.93 0.40 10.62
CA THR A 125 -11.88 0.97 9.68
C THR A 125 -13.28 0.53 10.05
N ILE A 126 -14.24 1.45 9.96
CA ILE A 126 -15.67 1.16 9.99
C ILE A 126 -16.13 1.11 8.52
N GLY A 127 -16.84 0.06 8.13
CA GLY A 127 -17.33 -0.14 6.76
C GLY A 127 -18.27 -1.34 6.70
N HIS A 128 -18.55 -1.83 5.50
CA HIS A 128 -19.33 -3.05 5.31
C HIS A 128 -18.43 -4.28 5.12
N ASP A 129 -18.83 -5.41 5.67
CA ASP A 129 -18.26 -6.71 5.33
C ASP A 129 -18.83 -7.24 4.00
N LEU A 130 -18.56 -8.52 3.70
CA LEU A 130 -19.03 -9.16 2.48
C LEU A 130 -20.54 -9.47 2.47
N ASP A 131 -21.16 -9.47 3.64
CA ASP A 131 -22.59 -9.68 3.82
C ASP A 131 -23.35 -8.34 3.93
N GLU A 132 -22.67 -7.23 3.59
CA GLU A 132 -23.17 -5.84 3.67
C GLU A 132 -23.56 -5.43 5.11
N ALA A 133 -23.01 -6.10 6.12
CA ALA A 133 -23.22 -5.77 7.52
C ALA A 133 -22.15 -4.79 8.03
N VAL A 134 -22.54 -3.92 8.98
CA VAL A 134 -21.61 -2.99 9.63
C VAL A 134 -20.49 -3.77 10.33
N CYS A 135 -19.26 -3.49 9.94
CA CYS A 135 -18.06 -4.17 10.40
C CYS A 135 -16.97 -3.16 10.78
N VAL A 136 -16.27 -3.45 11.89
CA VAL A 136 -15.10 -2.69 12.34
C VAL A 136 -13.87 -3.57 12.31
N GLY A 137 -12.90 -3.24 11.46
CA GLY A 137 -11.71 -4.07 11.31
C GLY A 137 -10.71 -3.56 10.29
N PHE A 138 -10.16 -4.47 9.49
CA PHE A 138 -9.14 -4.14 8.49
C PHE A 138 -9.71 -4.16 7.08
N VAL A 139 -9.22 -3.27 6.23
CA VAL A 139 -9.65 -3.24 4.82
C VAL A 139 -9.11 -4.47 4.08
N GLY A 140 -10.03 -5.27 3.53
CA GLY A 140 -9.79 -6.35 2.59
C GLY A 140 -10.09 -5.94 1.14
N GLY A 141 -9.68 -6.80 0.20
CA GLY A 141 -9.97 -6.63 -1.22
C GLY A 141 -8.94 -5.81 -2.01
N ARG A 142 -9.33 -5.42 -3.23
CA ARG A 142 -8.50 -4.68 -4.20
C ARG A 142 -9.20 -3.38 -4.59
N PHE A 143 -8.64 -2.25 -4.15
CA PHE A 143 -9.09 -0.92 -4.56
C PHE A 143 -9.06 -0.69 -6.08
N SER A 144 -8.15 -1.34 -6.80
CA SER A 144 -8.06 -1.24 -8.27
C SER A 144 -9.23 -1.90 -9.00
N ALA A 145 -9.94 -2.81 -8.32
CA ALA A 145 -11.10 -3.52 -8.87
C ALA A 145 -12.43 -3.01 -8.28
N SER A 146 -12.41 -1.90 -7.53
CA SER A 146 -13.57 -1.38 -6.78
C SER A 146 -14.25 -2.43 -5.90
N LYS A 147 -13.47 -3.40 -5.41
CA LYS A 147 -13.94 -4.45 -4.48
C LYS A 147 -13.18 -4.28 -3.18
N HIS A 148 -13.73 -3.50 -2.27
CA HIS A 148 -13.23 -3.34 -0.90
C HIS A 148 -14.32 -3.73 0.08
N TYR A 149 -13.93 -4.32 1.18
CA TYR A 149 -14.80 -4.72 2.30
C TYR A 149 -13.97 -4.66 3.57
N VAL A 150 -14.63 -4.67 4.72
CA VAL A 150 -13.98 -4.70 6.03
C VAL A 150 -13.98 -6.12 6.56
N VAL A 151 -12.83 -6.57 7.05
CA VAL A 151 -12.61 -7.90 7.60
C VAL A 151 -12.56 -7.80 9.12
N PRO A 152 -13.33 -8.62 9.85
CA PRO A 152 -13.36 -8.60 11.30
C PRO A 152 -12.04 -9.09 11.90
N ILE A 153 -11.76 -8.66 13.14
CA ILE A 153 -10.43 -8.80 13.76
C ILE A 153 -10.29 -10.02 14.67
N ASP A 154 -11.33 -10.85 14.81
CA ASP A 154 -11.41 -11.91 15.83
C ASP A 154 -10.25 -12.90 15.74
N THR A 155 -9.82 -13.18 14.51
CA THR A 155 -8.75 -14.14 14.19
C THR A 155 -7.33 -13.60 14.44
N CYS A 156 -7.17 -12.29 14.73
CA CYS A 156 -5.87 -11.67 14.91
C CYS A 156 -5.25 -12.05 16.27
N THR A 157 -4.14 -12.78 16.25
CA THR A 157 -3.41 -13.18 17.46
C THR A 157 -2.55 -12.06 18.02
N ASN A 158 -2.16 -11.07 17.22
CA ASN A 158 -1.36 -9.93 17.64
C ASN A 158 -2.14 -8.88 18.44
N ILE A 159 -3.48 -8.94 18.43
CA ILE A 159 -4.38 -8.00 19.11
C ILE A 159 -4.87 -8.65 20.41
N SER A 160 -4.81 -7.91 21.52
CA SER A 160 -5.28 -8.40 22.83
C SER A 160 -6.80 -8.61 22.86
N GLU A 161 -7.27 -9.59 23.62
CA GLU A 161 -8.71 -9.84 23.83
C GLU A 161 -9.48 -8.61 24.33
N ARG A 162 -8.87 -7.80 25.22
CA ARG A 162 -9.47 -6.54 25.69
C ARG A 162 -9.80 -5.59 24.53
N MET A 163 -8.88 -5.46 23.57
CA MET A 163 -9.09 -4.63 22.38
C MET A 163 -10.17 -5.22 21.47
N LYS A 164 -10.20 -6.55 21.28
CA LYS A 164 -11.26 -7.22 20.52
C LYS A 164 -12.65 -6.96 21.11
N ASN A 165 -12.77 -7.04 22.43
CA ASN A 165 -14.02 -6.72 23.13
C ASN A 165 -14.44 -5.26 22.92
N ILE A 166 -13.51 -4.31 23.04
CA ILE A 166 -13.80 -2.88 22.80
C ILE A 166 -14.30 -2.67 21.36
N VAL A 167 -13.65 -3.29 20.38
CA VAL A 167 -14.04 -3.19 18.97
C VAL A 167 -15.42 -3.82 18.73
N SER A 168 -15.71 -4.96 19.35
CA SER A 168 -17.01 -5.61 19.26
C SER A 168 -18.14 -4.74 19.82
N GLU A 169 -17.96 -4.17 21.02
CA GLU A 169 -18.92 -3.24 21.61
C GLU A 169 -19.10 -1.98 20.76
N PHE A 170 -18.01 -1.44 20.23
CA PHE A 170 -18.06 -0.27 19.35
C PHE A 170 -18.78 -0.57 18.03
N GLN A 171 -18.55 -1.73 17.42
CA GLN A 171 -19.28 -2.16 16.22
C GLN A 171 -20.79 -2.26 16.49
N GLN A 172 -21.18 -2.87 17.62
CA GLN A 172 -22.59 -2.94 18.02
C GLN A 172 -23.19 -1.55 18.24
N PHE A 173 -22.43 -0.63 18.83
CA PHE A 173 -22.87 0.76 19.01
C PHE A 173 -23.12 1.43 17.65
N VAL A 174 -22.19 1.33 16.71
CA VAL A 174 -22.36 1.91 15.35
C VAL A 174 -23.57 1.29 14.66
N ALA A 175 -23.71 -0.04 14.68
CA ALA A 175 -24.85 -0.73 14.07
C ALA A 175 -26.21 -0.29 14.66
N LYS A 176 -26.27 -0.02 15.98
CA LYS A 176 -27.48 0.46 16.66
C LYS A 176 -27.75 1.96 16.45
N SER A 177 -26.71 2.74 16.17
CA SER A 177 -26.84 4.20 15.99
C SER A 177 -27.63 4.59 14.75
N GLY A 178 -27.68 3.72 13.73
CA GLY A 178 -28.33 3.99 12.45
C GLY A 178 -27.59 5.03 11.59
N GLU A 179 -26.37 5.39 11.95
CA GLU A 179 -25.53 6.29 11.17
C GLU A 179 -25.05 5.61 9.88
N GLU A 180 -25.07 6.37 8.78
CA GLU A 180 -24.57 5.93 7.49
C GLU A 180 -23.06 5.69 7.56
N VAL A 181 -22.66 4.43 7.39
CA VAL A 181 -21.26 4.04 7.34
C VAL A 181 -20.76 4.28 5.92
N THR A 182 -19.82 5.22 5.77
CA THR A 182 -19.31 5.57 4.44
C THR A 182 -18.35 4.50 3.92
N ASP A 183 -18.71 3.87 2.81
CA ASP A 183 -17.79 3.03 2.05
C ASP A 183 -16.71 3.87 1.38
N PHE A 184 -15.52 3.28 1.19
CA PHE A 184 -14.39 3.91 0.52
C PHE A 184 -14.70 4.20 -0.95
N GLN A 185 -15.39 5.30 -1.22
CA GLN A 185 -15.54 5.77 -2.58
C GLN A 185 -14.21 6.40 -3.01
N ARG A 186 -13.63 5.85 -4.09
CA ARG A 186 -12.58 6.54 -4.83
C ARG A 186 -13.21 7.80 -5.40
N ILE A 187 -12.99 8.96 -4.79
CA ILE A 187 -13.19 10.23 -5.49
C ILE A 187 -12.21 10.20 -6.65
N GLN A 188 -12.72 9.95 -7.85
CA GLN A 188 -11.94 9.89 -9.08
C GLN A 188 -11.62 11.33 -9.51
N SER A 189 -10.73 11.99 -8.77
CA SER A 189 -10.21 13.31 -9.09
C SER A 189 -8.70 13.34 -8.85
N CYS A 190 -7.97 12.54 -9.64
CA CYS A 190 -6.60 12.87 -9.99
C CYS A 190 -6.63 13.45 -11.41
N ARG A 191 -7.08 14.71 -11.56
CA ARG A 191 -6.55 15.55 -12.64
C ARG A 191 -5.29 16.21 -12.08
N CYS A 192 -4.15 15.74 -12.55
CA CYS A 192 -2.91 16.48 -12.41
C CYS A 192 -2.97 17.74 -13.31
N MET A 193 -2.30 18.80 -12.86
CA MET A 193 -2.17 20.17 -13.41
C MET A 193 -3.27 21.15 -12.97
N GLU A 194 -3.00 22.31 -12.37
CA GLU A 194 -1.74 23.08 -12.25
C GLU A 194 -1.84 24.15 -11.15
N ASN A 195 -0.69 24.72 -10.78
CA ASN A 195 -0.53 25.84 -9.86
C ASN A 195 -1.27 27.11 -10.32
N VAL A 196 -2.10 27.68 -9.46
CA VAL A 196 -2.24 29.13 -9.36
C VAL A 196 -2.26 29.49 -7.88
N ASN A 197 -1.16 30.10 -7.44
CA ASN A 197 -0.95 30.71 -6.12
C ASN A 197 -0.90 29.76 -4.91
N GLY A 198 0.26 29.10 -4.77
CA GLY A 198 0.96 29.00 -3.50
C GLY A 198 0.18 28.47 -2.30
N SER A 199 -0.19 27.19 -2.32
CA SER A 199 -0.30 26.31 -1.15
C SER A 199 -0.53 24.89 -1.63
N ALA A 200 0.46 24.02 -1.48
CA ALA A 200 0.31 22.59 -1.75
C ALA A 200 -0.65 21.97 -0.72
N VAL A 201 -1.94 21.90 -1.03
CA VAL A 201 -2.87 21.10 -0.25
C VAL A 201 -2.68 19.65 -0.68
N ARG A 202 -1.88 18.89 0.07
CA ARG A 202 -2.01 17.43 0.11
C ARG A 202 -3.44 17.14 0.52
N GLN A 203 -4.31 16.79 -0.43
CA GLN A 203 -5.61 16.22 -0.11
C GLN A 203 -5.35 14.89 0.62
N ARG A 204 -5.53 14.94 1.94
CA ARG A 204 -5.62 13.74 2.76
C ARG A 204 -6.91 13.04 2.38
N TYR A 205 -6.82 11.77 2.03
CA TYR A 205 -7.97 10.89 2.08
C TYR A 205 -8.57 10.99 3.49
N HIS A 206 -9.83 11.44 3.60
CA HIS A 206 -10.58 11.39 4.85
C HIS A 206 -11.08 9.95 5.05
N ALA A 207 -10.16 9.02 5.30
CA ALA A 207 -10.50 7.87 6.10
C ALA A 207 -10.58 8.38 7.54
N TYR A 208 -11.76 8.40 8.15
CA TYR A 208 -11.88 8.64 9.58
C TYR A 208 -11.24 7.46 10.30
N ASN A 209 -9.93 7.55 10.53
CA ASN A 209 -9.19 6.58 11.32
C ASN A 209 -9.52 6.84 12.78
N TYR A 210 -10.35 5.98 13.36
CA TYR A 210 -10.62 6.03 14.79
C TYR A 210 -9.45 5.40 15.55
N ARG A 211 -8.90 6.15 16.49
CA ARG A 211 -7.79 5.71 17.34
C ARG A 211 -8.36 5.16 18.64
N ILE A 212 -8.34 3.84 18.80
CA ILE A 212 -8.68 3.18 20.05
C ILE A 212 -7.36 2.79 20.74
N SER A 213 -7.18 3.28 21.96
CA SER A 213 -6.00 3.01 22.80
C SER A 213 -6.44 2.14 23.98
N ASN A 214 -5.58 1.20 24.41
CA ASN A 214 -5.79 0.39 25.61
C ASN A 214 -5.67 1.20 26.90
#